data_AF-A0AAQ3V880-F1
#
_entry.id   AF-A0AAQ3V880-F1
#
_cell.length_a   1.000
_cell.length_b   1.000
_cell.length_c   1.000
_cell.angle_alpha   90.00
_cell.angle_beta   90.00
_cell.angle_gamma   90.00
#
_symmetry.space_group_name_H-M   'P 1'
#
loop_
_entity.id
_entity.type
_entity.pdbx_description
1 polymer ?
#
loop_
_entity_poly.entity_id
_entity_poly.type
_entity_poly.pdbx_seq_one_letter_code
_entity_poly.pdbx_strand_id
1 'polypeptide(L)'
;MARALHFESANSSVVKSIRQRDFLNTWLRLYARSQTIPRMDEFQPERIEEDLPDTVFLSVDAAAQPQRLTIESDGTRMATAYGHSGKGRLLDDYLGPRLAPVVMPVYHECIARRLPAYTITDIDDIYGHVVAYEVSGKLRPFTRRGSMA
;
A
#
# COMPACT_ATOMS: atom_id res chain seq x y z
N MET A 1 -6.45 -11.37 -22.67
CA MET A 1 -6.32 -9.90 -22.61
C MET A 1 -6.46 -9.47 -21.17
N ALA A 2 -5.43 -8.87 -20.58
CA ALA A 2 -5.53 -8.33 -19.23
C ALA A 2 -6.49 -7.13 -19.27
N ARG A 3 -7.57 -7.20 -18.50
CA ARG A 3 -8.51 -6.08 -18.33
C ARG A 3 -7.71 -4.91 -17.75
N ALA A 4 -7.73 -3.75 -18.43
CA ALA A 4 -7.07 -2.56 -17.92
C ALA A 4 -7.66 -2.23 -16.54
N LEU A 5 -6.80 -2.16 -15.52
CA LEU A 5 -7.18 -1.64 -14.20
C LEU A 5 -7.54 -0.17 -14.37
N HIS A 6 -8.76 0.19 -13.98
CA HIS A 6 -9.25 1.57 -14.02
C HIS A 6 -9.05 2.20 -12.64
N PHE A 7 -8.36 3.35 -12.59
CA PHE A 7 -8.08 4.08 -11.35
C PHE A 7 -8.87 5.39 -11.31
N GLU A 8 -9.64 5.58 -10.24
CA GLU A 8 -10.41 6.79 -10.00
C GLU A 8 -9.90 7.51 -8.74
N SER A 9 -9.93 8.85 -8.77
CA SER A 9 -9.60 9.67 -7.60
C SER A 9 -10.83 9.84 -6.71
N ALA A 10 -10.68 9.61 -5.42
CA ALA A 10 -11.77 9.72 -4.45
C ALA A 10 -11.35 10.51 -3.19
N ASN A 11 -12.33 11.06 -2.48
CA ASN A 11 -12.12 11.66 -1.16
C ASN A 11 -11.77 10.57 -0.13
N SER A 12 -10.93 10.88 0.87
CA SER A 12 -10.58 9.96 1.96
C SER A 12 -11.78 9.39 2.72
N SER A 13 -12.97 9.99 2.61
CA SER A 13 -14.22 9.45 3.16
C SER A 13 -14.60 8.06 2.64
N VAL A 14 -14.06 7.63 1.49
CA VAL A 14 -14.28 6.27 0.96
C VAL A 14 -13.61 5.18 1.80
N VAL A 15 -12.57 5.53 2.56
CA VAL A 15 -11.89 4.62 3.49
C VAL A 15 -12.72 4.53 4.75
N LYS A 16 -13.43 3.41 4.94
CA LYS A 16 -14.40 3.23 6.04
C LYS A 16 -13.71 2.83 7.33
N SER A 17 -12.60 2.09 7.26
CA SER A 17 -11.85 1.68 8.45
C SER A 17 -11.20 2.87 9.17
N ILE A 18 -11.50 3.01 10.47
CA ILE A 18 -10.97 4.08 11.32
C ILE A 18 -9.44 4.08 11.32
N ARG A 19 -8.83 2.90 11.50
CA ARG A 19 -7.36 2.75 11.52
C ARG A 19 -6.72 3.14 10.20
N GLN A 20 -7.34 2.74 9.10
CA GLN A 20 -6.80 3.01 7.77
C GLN A 20 -6.94 4.49 7.39
N ARG A 21 -8.01 5.13 7.86
CA ARG A 21 -8.23 6.56 7.73
C ARG A 21 -7.22 7.35 8.54
N ASP A 22 -6.84 6.88 9.73
CA ASP A 22 -5.76 7.50 10.53
C ASP A 22 -4.42 7.50 9.77
N PHE A 23 -4.04 6.36 9.19
CA PHE A 23 -2.85 6.27 8.35
C PHE A 23 -2.92 7.18 7.11
N LEU A 24 -4.08 7.23 6.44
CA LEU A 24 -4.29 8.09 5.28
C LEU A 24 -4.18 9.58 5.65
N ASN A 25 -4.86 9.99 6.71
CA ASN A 25 -4.87 11.37 7.16
C ASN A 25 -3.48 11.83 7.62
N THR A 26 -2.74 10.96 8.31
CA THR A 26 -1.35 11.23 8.71
C THR A 26 -0.47 11.41 7.47
N TRP A 27 -0.61 10.53 6.47
CA TRP A 27 0.14 10.65 5.22
C TRP A 27 -0.21 11.93 4.45
N LEU A 28 -1.50 12.24 4.29
CA LEU A 28 -1.97 13.44 3.61
C LEU A 28 -1.54 14.71 4.32
N ARG A 29 -1.47 14.71 5.66
CA ARG A 29 -0.98 15.85 6.45
C ARG A 29 0.51 16.11 6.18
N LEU A 30 1.33 15.07 6.06
CA LEU A 30 2.74 15.21 5.70
C LEU A 30 2.89 15.67 4.25
N TYR A 31 2.13 15.07 3.33
CA TYR A 31 2.13 15.45 1.93
C TYR A 31 1.69 16.91 1.73
N ALA A 32 0.66 17.38 2.42
CA ALA A 32 0.17 18.75 2.30
C ALA A 32 1.19 19.83 2.71
N ARG A 33 2.21 19.48 3.50
CA ARG A 33 3.25 20.42 3.95
C ARG A 33 4.26 20.75 2.85
N SER A 34 4.64 19.77 2.04
CA SER A 34 5.73 19.89 1.06
C SER A 34 5.32 19.51 -0.37
N GLN A 35 4.13 18.94 -0.55
CA GLN A 35 3.64 18.31 -1.79
C GLN A 35 4.63 17.27 -2.35
N THR A 36 5.40 16.64 -1.47
CA THR A 36 6.32 15.55 -1.79
C THR A 36 5.93 14.30 -1.05
N ILE A 37 6.35 13.14 -1.56
CA ILE A 37 6.18 11.86 -0.88
C ILE A 37 6.80 11.95 0.53
N PRO A 38 6.01 11.73 1.60
CA PRO A 38 6.49 11.78 2.97
C PRO A 38 7.66 10.83 3.23
N ARG A 39 8.53 11.20 4.16
CA ARG A 39 9.56 10.29 4.64
C ARG A 39 8.97 9.29 5.62
N MET A 40 9.54 8.09 5.64
CA MET A 40 9.06 7.03 6.55
C MET A 40 9.31 7.36 8.02
N ASP A 41 10.39 8.08 8.34
CA ASP A 41 10.75 8.49 9.71
C ASP A 41 9.84 9.58 10.29
N GLU A 42 9.19 10.37 9.43
CA GLU A 42 8.21 11.39 9.81
C GLU A 42 6.79 10.83 9.97
N PHE A 43 6.54 9.59 9.52
CA PHE A 43 5.23 8.96 9.55
C PHE A 43 4.95 8.31 10.90
N GLN A 44 4.23 9.03 11.78
CA GLN A 44 3.86 8.58 13.12
C GLN A 44 2.33 8.64 13.34
N PRO A 45 1.57 7.63 12.88
CA PRO A 45 0.17 7.42 13.29
C PRO A 45 0.06 7.13 14.78
N GLU A 46 -1.06 7.50 15.41
CA GLU A 46 -1.24 7.39 16.87
C GLU A 46 -1.19 5.96 17.40
N ARG A 47 -1.48 4.97 16.55
CA ARG A 47 -1.58 3.55 16.92
C ARG A 47 -0.75 2.65 16.04
N ILE A 48 0.39 3.15 15.57
CA ILE A 48 1.22 2.41 14.62
C ILE A 48 1.60 1.03 15.18
N GLU A 49 1.90 0.89 16.47
CA GLU A 49 2.30 -0.39 17.08
C GLU A 49 1.21 -1.46 17.01
N GLU A 50 -0.07 -1.09 17.08
CA GLU A 50 -1.21 -2.02 16.97
C GLU A 50 -1.36 -2.56 15.55
N ASP A 51 -0.92 -1.80 14.55
CA ASP A 51 -1.07 -2.10 13.13
C ASP A 51 0.22 -2.60 12.46
N LEU A 52 1.39 -2.45 13.11
CA LEU A 52 2.68 -2.97 12.65
C LEU A 52 2.64 -4.47 12.29
N PRO A 53 1.96 -5.36 13.06
CA PRO A 53 1.85 -6.77 12.71
C PRO A 53 1.20 -7.04 11.34
N ASP A 54 0.31 -6.14 10.90
CA ASP A 54 -0.47 -6.22 9.67
C ASP A 54 0.05 -5.26 8.58
N THR A 55 1.17 -4.58 8.82
CA THR A 55 1.71 -3.57 7.91
C THR A 55 2.97 -4.05 7.21
N VAL A 56 2.90 -4.11 5.88
CA VAL A 56 4.05 -4.34 5.01
C VAL A 56 4.68 -3.00 4.65
N PHE A 57 5.99 -2.87 4.86
CA PHE A 57 6.77 -1.72 4.40
C PHE A 57 7.60 -2.11 3.19
N LEU A 58 7.56 -1.27 2.17
CA LEU A 58 8.30 -1.45 0.92
C LEU A 58 9.20 -0.25 0.69
N SER A 59 10.43 -0.50 0.24
CA SER A 59 11.28 0.52 -0.35
C SER A 59 11.13 0.52 -1.87
N VAL A 60 11.16 1.72 -2.46
CA VAL A 60 11.09 1.91 -3.92
C VAL A 60 12.45 2.40 -4.40
N ASP A 61 13.05 1.65 -5.31
CA ASP A 61 14.21 2.11 -6.09
C ASP A 61 13.70 2.88 -7.32
N ALA A 62 13.78 4.22 -7.22
CA ALA A 62 13.35 5.12 -8.28
C ALA A 62 14.34 5.19 -9.46
N ALA A 63 15.57 4.71 -9.30
CA ALA A 63 16.58 4.72 -10.36
C ALA A 63 16.42 3.54 -11.33
N ALA A 64 15.74 2.47 -10.90
CA ALA A 64 15.47 1.31 -11.75
C ALA A 64 14.26 1.54 -12.67
N GLN A 65 14.34 1.03 -13.92
CA GLN A 65 13.22 1.03 -14.87
C GLN A 65 12.93 -0.42 -15.35
N PRO A 66 11.75 -1.00 -15.07
CA PRO A 66 10.70 -0.46 -14.19
C PRO A 66 11.19 -0.34 -12.73
N GLN A 67 10.51 0.53 -11.97
CA GLN A 67 10.82 0.80 -10.56
C GLN A 67 10.76 -0.49 -9.76
N ARG A 68 11.78 -0.75 -8.94
CA ARG A 68 11.86 -1.99 -8.14
C ARG A 68 11.35 -1.74 -6.73
N LEU A 69 10.55 -2.68 -6.23
CA LEU A 69 10.00 -2.64 -4.87
C LEU A 69 10.60 -3.77 -4.03
N THR A 70 11.22 -3.43 -2.91
CA THR A 70 11.82 -4.39 -1.98
C THR A 70 11.05 -4.39 -0.67
N ILE A 71 10.75 -5.58 -0.16
CA ILE A 71 10.06 -5.74 1.13
C ILE A 71 11.04 -5.45 2.27
N GLU A 72 10.82 -4.38 3.02
CA GLU A 72 11.64 -4.00 4.19
C GLU A 72 11.11 -4.64 5.48
N SER A 73 9.80 -4.81 5.55
CA SER A 73 9.10 -5.52 6.62
C SER A 73 7.84 -6.12 6.04
N ASP A 74 7.63 -7.39 6.30
CA ASP A 74 6.44 -8.15 5.94
C ASP A 74 5.33 -7.99 6.97
N GLY A 75 5.63 -7.61 8.21
CA GLY A 75 4.66 -7.66 9.30
C GLY A 75 4.46 -9.10 9.77
N THR A 76 4.37 -9.29 11.08
CA THR A 76 4.42 -10.62 11.71
C THR A 76 3.26 -11.54 11.29
N ARG A 77 2.09 -10.98 10.94
CA ARG A 77 0.93 -11.78 10.50
C ARG A 77 1.01 -12.20 9.02
N MET A 78 1.57 -11.38 8.14
CA MET A 78 1.81 -11.80 6.75
C MET A 78 2.87 -12.90 6.66
N ALA A 79 3.96 -12.78 7.42
CA ALA A 79 4.99 -13.81 7.51
C ALA A 79 4.41 -15.16 7.98
N THR A 80 3.46 -15.12 8.91
CA THR A 80 2.74 -16.31 9.40
C THR A 80 1.80 -16.89 8.34
N ALA A 81 1.05 -16.04 7.63
CA ALA A 81 0.05 -16.47 6.63
C ALA A 81 0.68 -17.10 5.38
N TYR A 82 1.84 -16.61 4.94
CA TYR A 82 2.55 -17.13 3.76
C TYR A 82 3.67 -18.13 4.10
N GLY A 83 3.87 -18.41 5.41
CA GLY A 83 4.83 -19.40 5.92
C GLY A 83 6.31 -19.03 5.75
N HIS A 84 6.62 -17.90 5.13
CA HIS A 84 7.98 -17.46 4.82
C HIS A 84 8.04 -15.94 4.84
N SER A 85 9.16 -15.39 5.33
CA SER A 85 9.37 -13.94 5.31
C SER A 85 9.66 -13.45 3.89
N GLY A 86 9.00 -12.36 3.49
CA GLY A 86 9.28 -11.66 2.23
C GLY A 86 10.45 -10.67 2.34
N LYS A 87 10.94 -10.40 3.56
CA LYS A 87 11.91 -9.33 3.83
C LYS A 87 13.20 -9.49 3.00
N GLY A 88 13.63 -8.40 2.39
CA GLY A 88 14.80 -8.31 1.52
C GLY A 88 14.57 -8.81 0.09
N ARG A 89 13.41 -9.40 -0.22
CA ARG A 89 13.07 -9.86 -1.57
C ARG A 89 12.38 -8.77 -2.36
N LEU A 90 12.50 -8.85 -3.68
CA LEU A 90 11.69 -8.07 -4.60
C LEU A 90 10.22 -8.52 -4.50
N LEU A 91 9.31 -7.56 -4.55
CA LEU A 91 7.88 -7.81 -4.36
C LEU A 91 7.29 -8.66 -5.48
N ASP A 92 7.68 -8.43 -6.73
CA ASP A 92 7.25 -9.24 -7.89
C ASP A 92 7.69 -10.70 -7.78
N ASP A 93 8.94 -10.94 -7.39
CA ASP A 93 9.48 -12.27 -7.12
C ASP A 93 8.81 -12.96 -5.92
N TYR A 94 8.42 -12.18 -4.91
CA TYR A 94 7.71 -12.69 -3.73
C TYR A 94 6.26 -13.08 -4.06
N LEU A 95 5.57 -12.27 -4.86
CA LEU A 95 4.20 -12.54 -5.33
C LEU A 95 4.16 -13.70 -6.33
N GLY A 96 5.22 -13.88 -7.11
CA GLY A 96 5.33 -14.91 -8.12
C GLY A 96 4.50 -14.62 -9.39
N PRO A 97 4.62 -15.47 -10.42
CA PRO A 97 4.16 -15.18 -11.78
C PRO A 97 2.64 -15.09 -11.92
N ARG A 98 1.88 -15.62 -10.96
CA ARG A 98 0.41 -15.58 -10.98
C ARG A 98 -0.15 -14.28 -10.42
N LEU A 99 0.43 -13.76 -9.34
CA LEU A 99 -0.09 -12.58 -8.64
C LEU A 99 0.58 -11.28 -9.10
N ALA A 100 1.87 -11.34 -9.47
CA ALA A 100 2.61 -10.15 -9.89
C ALA A 100 1.91 -9.37 -11.02
N PRO A 101 1.37 -9.99 -12.10
CA PRO A 101 0.68 -9.25 -13.16
C PRO A 101 -0.60 -8.53 -12.73
N VAL A 102 -1.22 -8.97 -11.62
CA VAL A 102 -2.46 -8.38 -11.09
C VAL A 102 -2.15 -7.27 -10.07
N VAL A 103 -1.13 -7.49 -9.25
CA VAL A 103 -0.82 -6.67 -8.08
C VAL A 103 0.15 -5.54 -8.42
N MET A 104 1.22 -5.82 -9.20
CA MET A 104 2.27 -4.84 -9.51
C MET A 104 1.76 -3.58 -10.25
N PRO A 105 0.77 -3.64 -11.15
CA PRO A 105 0.24 -2.42 -11.77
C PRO A 105 -0.31 -1.40 -10.76
N VAL A 106 -0.88 -1.87 -9.63
CA VAL A 106 -1.34 -0.99 -8.54
C VAL A 106 -0.16 -0.27 -7.89
N TYR A 107 0.94 -1.00 -7.62
CA TYR A 107 2.16 -0.41 -7.06
C TYR A 107 2.76 0.66 -7.98
N HIS A 108 2.84 0.37 -9.28
CA HIS A 108 3.37 1.33 -10.25
C HIS A 108 2.50 2.57 -10.40
N GLU A 109 1.17 2.44 -10.37
CA GLU A 109 0.27 3.59 -10.47
C GLU A 109 0.42 4.52 -9.25
N CYS A 110 0.57 3.98 -8.04
CA CYS A 110 0.81 4.78 -6.85
C CYS A 110 2.12 5.57 -6.92
N ILE A 111 3.18 4.95 -7.45
CA ILE A 111 4.48 5.61 -7.60
C ILE A 111 4.38 6.69 -8.68
N ALA A 112 3.74 6.39 -9.82
CA ALA A 112 3.55 7.34 -10.92
C ALA A 112 2.73 8.56 -10.49
N ARG A 113 1.64 8.35 -9.75
CA ARG A 113 0.79 9.43 -9.22
C ARG A 113 1.35 10.12 -7.99
N ARG A 114 2.34 9.52 -7.32
CA ARG A 114 2.90 9.97 -6.03
C ARG A 114 1.81 10.14 -4.96
N LEU A 115 0.76 9.33 -5.04
CA LEU A 115 -0.40 9.38 -4.16
C LEU A 115 -0.76 7.97 -3.67
N PRO A 116 -1.38 7.84 -2.50
CA PRO A 116 -1.88 6.55 -2.03
C PRO A 116 -2.97 6.01 -2.96
N ALA A 117 -2.97 4.70 -3.20
CA ALA A 117 -4.11 4.02 -3.81
C ALA A 117 -4.71 3.00 -2.85
N TYR A 118 -6.02 2.81 -3.03
CA TYR A 118 -6.84 1.90 -2.25
C TYR A 118 -7.66 1.06 -3.21
N THR A 119 -7.82 -0.22 -2.88
CA THR A 119 -8.80 -1.08 -3.54
C THR A 119 -9.95 -1.28 -2.57
N ILE A 120 -11.16 -0.94 -3.01
CA ILE A 120 -12.40 -1.20 -2.27
C ILE A 120 -13.05 -2.39 -2.97
N THR A 121 -13.31 -3.46 -2.23
CA THR A 121 -14.04 -4.62 -2.74
C THR A 121 -15.30 -4.76 -1.90
N ASP A 122 -16.44 -4.86 -2.56
CA ASP A 122 -17.68 -5.20 -1.88
C ASP A 122 -17.79 -6.73 -1.82
N ILE A 123 -18.12 -7.28 -0.65
CA ILE A 123 -18.39 -8.72 -0.48
C ILE A 123 -19.79 -8.86 0.10
N ASP A 124 -20.59 -9.72 -0.52
CA ASP A 124 -21.91 -10.04 0.02
C ASP A 124 -21.78 -10.96 1.24
N ASP A 125 -22.52 -10.66 2.31
CA ASP A 125 -22.62 -11.57 3.45
C ASP A 125 -23.45 -12.83 3.11
N ILE A 126 -23.56 -13.75 4.07
CA ILE A 126 -24.31 -15.00 3.91
C ILE A 126 -25.81 -14.80 3.63
N TYR A 127 -26.33 -13.58 3.81
CA TYR A 127 -27.71 -13.18 3.57
C TYR A 127 -27.88 -12.29 2.33
N GLY A 128 -26.81 -12.04 1.57
CA GLY A 128 -26.83 -11.22 0.35
C GLY A 128 -26.86 -9.71 0.62
N HIS A 129 -26.50 -9.26 1.83
CA HIS A 129 -26.28 -7.84 2.09
C HIS A 129 -24.86 -7.45 1.68
N VAL A 130 -24.75 -6.32 0.98
CA VAL A 130 -23.45 -5.74 0.61
C VAL A 130 -22.71 -5.31 1.89
N VAL A 131 -21.70 -6.08 2.27
CA VAL A 131 -20.77 -5.73 3.33
C VAL A 131 -19.48 -5.27 2.65
N ALA A 132 -19.16 -3.99 2.78
CA ALA A 132 -17.90 -3.48 2.25
C ALA A 132 -16.74 -4.15 3.00
N TYR A 133 -16.13 -5.16 2.41
CA TYR A 133 -14.93 -5.80 2.92
C TYR A 133 -13.72 -5.13 2.29
N GLU A 134 -13.13 -4.21 3.02
CA GLU A 134 -11.97 -3.48 2.54
C GLU A 134 -10.75 -4.41 2.44
N VAL A 135 -10.52 -5.00 1.27
CA VAL A 135 -9.21 -5.58 0.88
C VAL A 135 -8.29 -4.41 0.57
N SER A 136 -7.89 -3.67 1.59
CA SER A 136 -6.97 -2.56 1.41
C SER A 136 -5.58 -3.14 1.18
N GLY A 137 -5.24 -3.38 -0.08
CA GLY A 137 -3.85 -3.33 -0.55
C GLY A 137 -3.35 -1.90 -0.31
N LYS A 138 -2.97 -1.61 0.93
CA LYS A 138 -2.58 -0.26 1.37
C LYS A 138 -1.24 0.07 0.74
N LEU A 139 -1.26 0.94 -0.25
CA LEU A 139 -0.04 1.50 -0.81
C LEU A 139 0.06 2.96 -0.40
N ARG A 140 1.03 3.24 0.45
CA ARG A 140 1.47 4.61 0.74
C ARG A 140 2.94 4.68 0.34
N PRO A 141 3.29 5.47 -0.68
CA PRO A 141 4.69 5.64 -0.99
C PRO A 141 5.37 6.37 0.18
N PHE A 142 6.56 5.89 0.54
CA PHE A 142 7.45 6.54 1.49
C PHE A 142 8.85 6.63 0.88
N THR A 143 9.57 7.70 1.20
CA THR A 143 10.99 7.83 0.83
C THR A 143 11.88 7.37 1.98
N ARG A 144 12.94 6.59 1.68
CA ARG A 144 13.89 6.07 2.70
C ARG A 144 14.87 7.16 3.18
N ARG A 145 15.30 8.05 2.27
CA ARG A 145 16.09 9.27 2.49
C ARG A 145 15.91 10.18 1.27
N GLY A 146 15.77 11.49 1.50
CA GLY A 146 16.05 12.59 0.56
C GLY A 146 15.69 12.37 -0.93
N SER A 147 14.56 12.98 -1.32
CA SER A 147 14.09 13.27 -2.68
C SER A 147 13.80 12.10 -3.63
N MET A 148 12.51 11.87 -3.89
CA MET A 148 12.06 11.86 -5.27
C MET A 148 11.65 13.31 -5.59
N ALA A 149 12.47 14.00 -6.38
CA ALA A 149 12.08 15.26 -7.01
C ALA A 149 11.02 14.97 -8.09
#